data_AF-A0A358NEX9-F1
#
_entry.id   AF-A0A358NEX9-F1
#
_cell.length_a   1.000
_cell.length_b   1.000
_cell.length_c   1.000
_cell.angle_alpha   90.00
_cell.angle_beta   90.00
_cell.angle_gamma   90.00
#
_symmetry.space_group_name_H-M   'P 1'
#
loop_
_entity.id
_entity.type
_entity.pdbx_description
1 polymer ?
#
loop_
_entity_poly.entity_id
_entity_poly.type
_entity_poly.pdbx_seq_one_letter_code
_entity_poly.pdbx_strand_id
1 'polypeptide(L)'
;MTGKAKGYGGDVDVTVKVKGNKIVSVEAKGDKETTGVGSKAIDELPKKIVDADSTNVDNVSGATVTSKAIKEAVDQALKGKK
;
A
#
# COMPACT_ATOMS: atom_id res chain seq x y z
N MET A 1 9.85 -6.22 -4.46
CA MET A 1 10.18 -4.90 -3.88
C MET A 1 9.33 -4.78 -2.64
N THR A 2 9.87 -4.29 -1.54
CA THR A 2 9.11 -4.17 -0.28
C THR A 2 9.37 -2.81 0.33
N GLY A 3 8.36 -2.25 0.97
CA GLY A 3 8.45 -1.00 1.71
C GLY A 3 7.63 -1.13 3.00
N LYS A 4 7.96 -0.31 3.98
CA LYS A 4 7.28 -0.31 5.27
C LYS A 4 6.99 1.12 5.67
N ALA A 5 5.79 1.36 6.17
CA ALA A 5 5.38 2.68 6.65
C ALA A 5 4.59 2.54 7.94
N LYS A 6 4.49 3.63 8.69
CA LYS A 6 3.72 3.66 9.94
C LYS A 6 2.28 4.05 9.64
N GLY A 7 1.37 3.08 9.78
CA GLY A 7 -0.08 3.28 9.67
C GLY A 7 -0.72 3.79 10.97
N TYR A 8 -2.05 3.71 11.05
CA TYR A 8 -2.80 4.25 12.17
C TYR A 8 -2.61 3.42 13.45
N GLY A 9 -2.74 2.10 13.35
CA GLY A 9 -2.61 1.19 14.49
C GLY A 9 -1.21 0.59 14.68
N GLY A 10 -0.33 0.72 13.68
CA GLY A 10 1.05 0.29 13.74
C GLY A 10 1.70 0.22 12.36
N ASP A 11 2.80 -0.50 12.25
CA ASP A 11 3.51 -0.66 10.99
C ASP A 11 2.68 -1.40 9.94
N VAL A 12 2.77 -0.93 8.69
CA VAL A 12 2.19 -1.51 7.49
C VAL A 12 3.34 -1.85 6.54
N ASP A 13 3.48 -3.13 6.26
CA ASP A 13 4.44 -3.69 5.31
C ASP A 13 3.75 -3.85 3.95
N VAL A 14 4.37 -3.37 2.88
CA VAL A 14 3.84 -3.48 1.52
C VAL A 14 4.85 -4.14 0.61
N THR A 15 4.39 -5.12 -0.14
CA THR A 15 5.15 -5.86 -1.14
C THR A 15 4.63 -5.50 -2.51
N VAL A 16 5.51 -4.95 -3.35
CA VAL A 16 5.22 -4.58 -4.73
C VAL A 16 6.03 -5.50 -5.66
N LYS A 17 5.36 -6.07 -6.65
CA LYS A 17 6.00 -6.72 -7.80
C LYS A 17 5.84 -5.82 -9.02
N VAL A 18 6.98 -5.45 -9.60
CA VAL A 18 7.05 -4.75 -10.89
C VAL A 18 7.69 -5.69 -11.89
N LYS A 19 7.12 -5.78 -13.10
CA LYS A 19 7.69 -6.55 -14.22
C LYS A 19 8.02 -5.57 -15.34
N GLY A 20 9.31 -5.35 -15.58
CA GLY A 20 9.80 -4.30 -16.47
C GLY A 20 9.47 -2.91 -15.91
N ASN A 21 8.42 -2.30 -16.48
CA ASN A 21 7.94 -0.96 -16.15
C ASN A 21 6.50 -0.92 -15.60
N LYS A 22 5.82 -2.05 -15.45
CA LYS A 22 4.45 -2.12 -14.92
C LYS A 22 4.36 -2.80 -13.57
N ILE A 23 3.46 -2.31 -12.74
CA ILE A 23 3.11 -2.93 -11.46
C ILE A 23 2.24 -4.15 -11.77
N VAL A 24 2.72 -5.34 -11.43
CA VAL A 24 1.98 -6.59 -11.69
C VAL A 24 1.20 -7.08 -10.48
N SER A 25 1.65 -6.73 -9.27
CA SER A 25 0.96 -7.09 -8.03
C SER A 25 1.42 -6.18 -6.91
N VAL A 26 0.49 -5.83 -6.03
CA VAL A 26 0.79 -5.15 -4.76
C VAL A 26 0.05 -5.91 -3.67
N GLU A 27 0.73 -6.16 -2.57
CA GLU A 27 0.21 -6.84 -1.39
C GLU A 27 0.58 -5.99 -0.18
N ALA A 28 -0.39 -5.48 0.57
CA ALA A 28 -0.15 -4.80 1.83
C ALA A 28 -0.44 -5.76 2.99
N LYS A 29 0.25 -5.56 4.12
CA LYS A 29 0.08 -6.32 5.35
C LYS A 29 0.24 -5.38 6.55
N GLY A 30 -0.78 -5.30 7.39
CA GLY A 30 -0.79 -4.43 8.55
C GLY A 30 -1.57 -5.08 9.68
N ASP A 31 -0.93 -6.06 10.34
CA ASP A 31 -1.54 -6.81 11.46
C ASP A 31 -1.90 -5.92 12.66
N LYS A 32 -1.27 -4.74 12.76
CA LYS A 32 -1.53 -3.78 13.83
C LYS A 32 -2.62 -2.77 13.50
N GLU A 33 -3.19 -2.80 12.30
CA GLU A 33 -4.21 -1.84 11.92
C GLU A 33 -5.60 -2.21 12.43
N THR A 34 -6.48 -1.20 12.49
CA THR A 34 -7.85 -1.38 12.95
C THR A 34 -8.59 -2.34 12.01
N THR A 35 -8.98 -3.50 12.54
CA THR A 35 -9.72 -4.51 11.80
C THR A 35 -11.01 -3.92 11.24
N GLY A 36 -11.26 -4.15 9.95
CA GLY A 36 -12.46 -3.64 9.25
C GLY A 36 -12.34 -2.22 8.66
N VAL A 37 -11.34 -1.44 9.08
CA VAL A 37 -11.04 -0.11 8.49
C VAL A 37 -9.70 -0.15 7.78
N GLY A 38 -8.61 -0.37 8.53
CA GLY A 38 -7.26 -0.52 7.95
C GLY A 38 -7.16 -1.76 7.08
N SER A 39 -7.74 -2.89 7.50
CA SER A 39 -7.79 -4.12 6.69
C SER A 39 -8.46 -3.92 5.32
N LYS A 40 -9.48 -3.06 5.23
CA LYS A 40 -10.11 -2.72 3.94
C LYS A 40 -9.16 -1.93 3.06
N ALA A 41 -8.47 -0.95 3.63
CA ALA A 41 -7.45 -0.20 2.89
C ALA A 41 -6.30 -1.09 2.43
N ILE A 42 -5.85 -2.03 3.27
CA ILE A 42 -4.82 -3.01 2.94
C ILE A 42 -5.24 -3.92 1.77
N ASP A 43 -6.51 -4.29 1.64
CA ASP A 43 -6.96 -5.16 0.53
C ASP A 43 -7.32 -4.36 -0.74
N GLU A 44 -7.98 -3.19 -0.58
CA GLU A 44 -8.48 -2.40 -1.71
C GLU A 44 -7.44 -1.48 -2.35
N LEU A 45 -6.59 -0.79 -1.57
CA LEU A 45 -5.60 0.12 -2.15
C LEU A 45 -4.63 -0.59 -3.10
N PRO A 46 -4.03 -1.74 -2.72
CA PRO A 46 -3.10 -2.43 -3.60
C PRO A 46 -3.72 -2.79 -4.95
N LYS A 47 -4.97 -3.28 -4.95
CA LYS A 47 -5.71 -3.59 -6.18
C LYS A 47 -5.90 -2.34 -7.03
N LYS A 48 -6.31 -1.22 -6.43
CA LYS A 48 -6.46 0.05 -7.14
C LYS A 48 -5.13 0.55 -7.73
N ILE A 49 -4.03 0.40 -7.00
CA ILE A 49 -2.69 0.82 -7.47
C ILE A 49 -2.24 -0.02 -8.66
N VAL A 50 -2.47 -1.33 -8.63
CA VAL A 50 -2.17 -2.22 -9.76
C VAL A 50 -3.04 -1.88 -10.97
N ASP A 51 -4.35 -1.69 -10.75
CA ASP A 51 -5.31 -1.40 -11.81
C ASP A 51 -5.05 -0.03 -12.48
N ALA A 52 -4.77 0.99 -11.67
CA ALA A 52 -4.39 2.32 -12.14
C ALA A 52 -2.94 2.42 -12.61
N ASP A 53 -2.12 1.37 -12.38
CA ASP A 53 -0.66 1.35 -12.55
C ASP A 53 0.01 2.60 -11.93
N SER A 54 -0.53 3.10 -10.82
CA SER A 54 -0.15 4.37 -10.21
C SER A 54 -0.41 4.40 -8.72
N THR A 55 0.46 5.08 -7.97
CA THR A 55 0.29 5.31 -6.53
C THR A 55 -0.73 6.41 -6.22
N ASN A 56 -1.18 7.15 -7.25
CA ASN A 56 -2.13 8.25 -7.14
C ASN A 56 -3.59 7.78 -7.21
N VAL A 57 -3.98 6.87 -6.31
CA VAL A 57 -5.35 6.37 -6.18
C VAL A 57 -6.08 7.02 -5.00
N ASP A 58 -7.40 6.94 -4.94
CA ASP A 58 -8.15 7.47 -3.80
C ASP A 58 -7.88 6.72 -2.49
N ASN A 59 -7.92 7.46 -1.39
CA ASN A 59 -7.83 6.88 -0.04
C ASN A 59 -9.15 6.19 0.32
N VAL A 60 -9.08 5.15 1.14
CA VAL A 60 -10.29 4.51 1.68
C VAL A 60 -10.87 5.37 2.81
N SER A 61 -12.16 5.68 2.72
CA SER A 61 -12.87 6.46 3.72
C SER A 61 -12.78 5.82 5.11
N GLY A 62 -12.38 6.62 6.10
CA GLY A 62 -12.13 6.16 7.47
C GLY A 62 -10.74 5.55 7.70
N ALA A 63 -10.00 5.24 6.64
CA ALA A 63 -8.65 4.67 6.70
C ALA A 63 -7.60 5.60 6.07
N THR A 64 -7.76 6.93 6.20
CA THR A 64 -6.88 7.91 5.53
C THR A 64 -5.41 7.75 5.91
N VAL A 65 -5.12 7.51 7.20
CA VAL A 65 -3.74 7.33 7.70
C VAL A 65 -3.13 6.05 7.14
N THR A 66 -3.86 4.94 7.20
CA THR A 66 -3.49 3.67 6.56
C THR A 66 -3.25 3.82 5.06
N SER A 67 -4.16 4.48 4.36
CA SER A 67 -4.10 4.66 2.91
C SER A 67 -2.85 5.44 2.52
N LYS A 68 -2.51 6.47 3.29
CA LYS A 68 -1.29 7.24 3.10
C LYS A 68 -0.04 6.39 3.38
N ALA A 69 -0.04 5.61 4.47
CA ALA A 69 1.06 4.70 4.79
C ALA A 69 1.30 3.66 3.69
N ILE A 70 0.25 3.04 3.14
CA ILE A 70 0.37 2.11 2.02
C ILE A 70 1.01 2.79 0.81
N LYS A 71 0.53 3.98 0.43
CA LYS A 71 1.10 4.75 -0.69
C LYS A 71 2.57 5.09 -0.47
N GLU A 72 2.92 5.56 0.72
CA GLU A 72 4.31 5.86 1.08
C GLU A 72 5.17 4.60 1.05
N ALA A 73 4.68 3.47 1.56
CA ALA A 73 5.39 2.19 1.51
C ALA A 73 5.56 1.68 0.07
N VAL A 74 4.55 1.82 -0.80
CA VAL A 74 4.66 1.49 -2.23
C VAL A 74 5.68 2.41 -2.91
N ASP A 75 5.60 3.72 -2.68
CA ASP A 75 6.55 4.69 -3.24
C ASP A 75 7.98 4.41 -2.77
N GLN A 76 8.17 4.06 -1.49
CA GLN A 76 9.46 3.60 -0.97
C GLN A 76 9.92 2.30 -1.62
N ALA A 77 9.03 1.32 -1.80
CA ALA A 77 9.35 0.07 -2.46
C ALA A 77 9.79 0.31 -3.92
N LEU A 78 9.13 1.23 -4.62
CA LEU A 78 9.44 1.64 -6.00
C LEU A 78 10.72 2.48 -6.09
N LYS A 79 10.97 3.40 -5.15
CA LYS A 79 12.20 4.19 -5.06
C LYS A 79 13.40 3.36 -4.63
N GLY A 80 13.18 2.33 -3.82
CA GLY A 80 14.17 1.34 -3.41
C GLY A 80 14.67 0.46 -4.56
N LYS A 81 14.17 0.65 -5.80
CA LYS A 81 14.68 0.04 -7.05
C LYS A 81 16.06 0.56 -7.47
N LYS A 82 16.88 1.01 -6.51
CA LYS A 82 18.20 1.60 -6.78
C LYS A 82 19.25 0.52 -6.98
#